data_AF-A0A831LQU7-F1
#
_entry.id   AF-A0A831LQU7-F1
#
_cell.length_a   1.000
_cell.length_b   1.000
_cell.length_c   1.000
_cell.angle_alpha   90.00
_cell.angle_beta   90.00
_cell.angle_gamma   90.00
#
_symmetry.space_group_name_H-M   'P 1'
#
loop_
_entity.id
_entity.type
_entity.pdbx_description
1 polymer ?
#
loop_
_entity_poly.entity_id
_entity_poly.type
_entity_poly.pdbx_seq_one_letter_code
_entity_poly.pdbx_strand_id
1 'polypeptide(L)'
;TSLAARNLERNSIGYEINPEFIEIAKDKLNIKQADIAGTTYEFLKDEINIDIDDEFENLPYRFIDFQNLDKKIDPKKLQFGSRIDKNSGQREDYYTVKEIISPELVRLNNGLVVRLIGVKEKESANGSAKQFLYDKTKGQKVFMKYDNQKYDEQNNLMCYLYLKNKTFLNAHLIKEGLVDPDTEADFKYKNKFLSLNSSNGE
;
A
#
# COMPACT_ATOMS: atom_id res chain seq x y z
N THR A 1 20.39 -21.29 17.74
CA THR A 1 20.44 -22.63 18.36
C THR A 1 21.72 -23.36 18.02
N SER A 2 22.06 -23.55 16.74
CA SER A 2 23.26 -24.31 16.33
C SER A 2 24.60 -23.75 16.89
N LEU A 3 24.74 -22.43 16.99
CA LEU A 3 25.94 -21.83 17.61
C LEU A 3 26.09 -22.19 19.10
N ALA A 4 24.98 -22.22 19.84
CA ALA A 4 25.01 -22.59 21.25
C ALA A 4 25.30 -24.09 21.40
N ALA A 5 24.75 -24.93 20.51
CA ALA A 5 25.05 -26.36 20.48
C ALA A 5 26.55 -26.61 20.24
N ARG A 6 27.17 -25.93 19.27
CA ARG A 6 28.63 -25.98 19.04
C ARG A 6 29.41 -25.64 20.31
N ASN A 7 29.12 -24.49 20.93
CA ASN A 7 29.86 -24.02 22.11
C ASN A 7 29.67 -24.92 23.35
N LEU A 8 28.61 -25.74 23.37
CA LEU A 8 28.33 -26.71 24.43
C LEU A 8 28.67 -28.14 24.03
N GLU A 9 29.35 -28.34 22.90
CA GLU A 9 29.75 -29.65 22.37
C GLU A 9 28.55 -30.60 22.16
N ARG A 10 27.47 -30.08 21.57
CA ARG A 10 26.24 -30.81 21.26
C ARG A 10 25.91 -30.76 19.77
N ASN A 11 25.11 -31.74 19.34
CA ASN A 11 24.55 -31.78 18.00
C ASN A 11 23.27 -30.93 17.91
N SER A 12 23.04 -30.32 16.75
CA SER A 12 21.83 -29.56 16.45
C SER A 12 21.48 -29.72 14.97
N ILE A 13 20.19 -29.88 14.70
CA ILE A 13 19.62 -29.86 13.34
C ILE A 13 18.62 -28.71 13.30
N GLY A 14 18.56 -28.02 12.17
CA GLY A 14 17.63 -26.92 11.95
C GLY A 14 17.17 -26.90 10.50
N TYR A 15 15.98 -26.36 10.28
CA TYR A 15 15.41 -26.16 8.95
C TYR A 15 15.20 -24.67 8.73
N GLU A 16 15.59 -24.18 7.57
CA GLU A 16 15.43 -22.77 7.19
C GLU A 16 14.66 -22.70 5.88
N ILE A 17 13.52 -22.00 5.91
CA ILE A 17 12.62 -21.88 4.77
C ILE A 17 13.12 -20.78 3.84
N ASN A 18 13.75 -19.73 4.38
CA ASN A 18 14.23 -18.61 3.58
C ASN A 18 15.75 -18.75 3.30
N PRO A 19 16.15 -19.02 2.04
CA PRO A 19 17.54 -19.26 1.67
C PRO A 19 18.50 -18.12 2.03
N GLU A 20 18.03 -16.87 2.10
CA GLU A 20 18.89 -15.72 2.44
C GLU A 20 19.46 -15.82 3.87
N PHE A 21 18.76 -16.48 4.79
CA PHE A 21 19.21 -16.63 6.17
C PHE A 21 20.26 -17.73 6.35
N ILE A 22 20.42 -18.64 5.37
CA ILE A 22 21.46 -19.68 5.41
C ILE A 22 22.85 -19.04 5.42
N GLU A 23 23.08 -18.02 4.60
CA GLU A 23 24.39 -17.34 4.56
C GLU A 23 24.69 -16.62 5.89
N ILE A 24 23.67 -16.02 6.50
CA ILE A 24 23.79 -15.42 7.84
C ILE A 24 24.12 -16.49 8.90
N ALA A 25 23.51 -17.67 8.80
CA ALA A 25 23.79 -18.78 9.71
C ALA A 25 25.23 -19.29 9.55
N LYS A 26 25.72 -19.44 8.30
CA LYS A 26 27.11 -19.82 7.99
C LYS A 26 28.12 -18.84 8.57
N ASP A 27 27.88 -17.54 8.39
CA ASP A 27 28.73 -16.49 8.93
C ASP A 27 28.74 -16.52 10.46
N LYS A 28 27.58 -16.67 11.11
CA LYS A 28 27.49 -16.77 12.58
C LYS A 28 28.19 -18.01 13.16
N LEU A 29 28.22 -19.10 12.41
CA LEU A 29 28.92 -20.33 12.79
C LEU A 29 30.42 -20.28 12.47
N ASN A 30 30.89 -19.21 11.83
CA ASN A 30 32.28 -19.04 11.39
C ASN A 30 32.82 -20.25 10.62
N ILE A 31 32.00 -20.86 9.75
CA ILE A 31 32.36 -22.13 9.08
C ILE A 31 33.60 -22.03 8.19
N LYS A 32 34.01 -20.81 7.80
CA LYS A 32 35.19 -20.54 6.97
C LYS A 32 36.49 -20.61 7.77
N GLN A 33 36.41 -20.61 9.10
CA GLN A 33 37.54 -20.71 10.01
C GLN A 33 37.58 -22.12 10.61
N ALA A 34 38.76 -22.74 10.62
CA ALA A 34 38.95 -24.02 11.27
C ALA A 34 38.74 -23.87 12.78
N ASP A 35 37.83 -24.67 13.33
CA ASP A 35 37.60 -24.75 14.78
C ASP A 35 38.56 -25.77 15.40
N ILE A 36 39.06 -25.46 16.59
CA ILE A 36 39.95 -26.33 17.38
C ILE A 36 39.22 -27.62 17.76
N ALA A 37 37.90 -27.55 17.93
CA ALA A 37 37.06 -28.68 18.32
C ALA A 37 36.71 -29.64 17.15
N GLY A 38 37.10 -29.33 15.92
CA GLY A 38 36.83 -30.21 14.77
C GLY A 38 35.34 -30.35 14.42
N THR A 39 34.54 -29.31 14.64
CA THR A 39 33.09 -29.35 14.38
C THR A 39 32.78 -29.47 12.89
N THR A 40 31.92 -30.42 12.54
CA THR A 40 31.41 -30.63 11.18
C THR A 40 30.10 -29.90 10.94
N TYR A 41 29.97 -29.26 9.78
CA TYR A 41 28.73 -28.60 9.36
C TYR A 41 28.25 -29.18 8.03
N GLU A 42 26.96 -29.48 7.95
CA GLU A 42 26.31 -29.97 6.74
C GLU A 42 25.14 -29.05 6.41
N PHE A 43 25.08 -28.57 5.17
CA PHE A 43 24.00 -27.74 4.68
C PHE A 43 23.36 -28.44 3.48
N LEU A 44 22.19 -29.02 3.72
CA LEU A 44 21.40 -29.69 2.70
C LEU A 44 20.29 -28.75 2.21
N LYS A 45 19.94 -28.90 0.94
CA LYS A 45 18.81 -28.19 0.34
C LYS A 45 17.86 -29.23 -0.20
N ASP A 46 16.64 -29.21 0.32
CA ASP A 46 15.58 -30.07 -0.19
C ASP A 46 15.00 -29.47 -1.47
N GLU A 47 14.78 -30.33 -2.46
CA GLU A 47 14.01 -30.01 -3.66
C GLU A 47 12.58 -30.46 -3.43
N ILE A 48 11.66 -29.51 -3.34
CA ILE A 48 10.23 -29.78 -3.18
C ILE A 48 9.64 -29.97 -4.57
N ASN A 49 9.32 -31.22 -4.93
CA ASN A 49 8.55 -31.55 -6.12
C ASN A 49 7.17 -32.05 -5.69
N ILE A 50 6.37 -31.14 -5.15
CA ILE A 50 5.06 -31.44 -4.60
C ILE A 50 4.06 -30.42 -5.14
N ASP A 51 2.88 -30.89 -5.51
CA ASP A 51 1.75 -30.00 -5.79
C ASP A 51 1.20 -29.48 -4.46
N ILE A 52 1.46 -28.20 -4.20
CA ILE A 52 1.11 -27.53 -2.94
C ILE A 52 -0.42 -27.51 -2.76
N ASP A 53 -1.17 -27.35 -3.85
CA ASP A 53 -2.63 -27.25 -3.78
C ASP A 53 -3.22 -28.62 -3.37
N ASP A 54 -2.73 -29.70 -3.99
CA ASP A 54 -3.15 -31.08 -3.66
C ASP A 54 -2.78 -31.47 -2.22
N GLU A 55 -1.56 -31.17 -1.75
CA GLU A 55 -1.16 -31.45 -0.37
C GLU A 55 -1.97 -30.61 0.64
N PHE A 56 -2.22 -29.35 0.31
CA PHE A 56 -3.01 -28.46 1.16
C PHE A 56 -4.44 -28.98 1.33
N GLU A 57 -5.03 -29.58 0.29
CA GLU A 57 -6.34 -30.23 0.38
C GLU A 57 -6.35 -31.45 1.30
N ASN A 58 -5.24 -32.19 1.35
CA ASN A 58 -5.08 -33.40 2.16
C ASN A 58 -4.67 -33.15 3.62
N LEU A 59 -4.45 -31.90 4.03
CA LEU A 59 -4.10 -31.56 5.41
C LEU A 59 -5.22 -31.96 6.40
N PRO A 60 -4.91 -32.67 7.50
CA PRO A 60 -5.90 -33.09 8.50
C PRO A 60 -6.67 -31.92 9.14
N TYR A 61 -6.06 -30.74 9.15
CA TYR A 61 -6.62 -29.52 9.68
C TYR A 61 -6.28 -28.34 8.78
N ARG A 62 -7.31 -27.55 8.44
CA ARG A 62 -7.16 -26.28 7.73
C ARG A 62 -7.74 -25.17 8.60
N PHE A 63 -6.91 -24.20 8.95
CA PHE A 63 -7.38 -22.99 9.61
C PHE A 63 -8.20 -22.18 8.62
N ILE A 64 -9.47 -21.93 8.96
CA ILE A 64 -10.37 -21.05 8.22
C ILE A 64 -10.64 -19.86 9.15
N ASP A 65 -10.21 -18.67 8.74
CA ASP A 65 -10.57 -17.44 9.44
C ASP A 65 -12.03 -17.09 9.08
N PHE A 66 -12.98 -17.44 9.96
CA PHE A 66 -14.39 -17.11 9.77
C PHE A 66 -14.67 -15.61 9.74
N GLN A 67 -13.80 -14.79 10.32
CA GLN A 67 -13.97 -13.34 10.36
C GLN A 67 -13.42 -12.67 9.10
N ASN A 68 -12.54 -13.36 8.35
CA ASN A 68 -11.83 -12.84 7.18
C ASN A 68 -11.36 -11.39 7.44
N LEU A 69 -10.50 -11.23 8.45
CA LEU A 69 -9.88 -9.94 8.78
C LEU A 69 -8.89 -9.57 7.67
N ASP A 70 -9.42 -9.15 6.52
CA ASP A 70 -8.63 -8.76 5.38
C ASP A 70 -8.24 -7.28 5.49
N LYS A 71 -7.07 -6.96 4.94
CA LYS A 71 -6.53 -5.62 4.93
C LYS A 71 -7.33 -4.77 3.93
N LYS A 72 -7.88 -3.64 4.40
CA LYS A 72 -8.49 -2.64 3.49
C LYS A 72 -7.49 -2.11 2.47
N ILE A 73 -6.22 -2.00 2.86
CA ILE A 73 -5.14 -1.58 1.98
C ILE A 73 -3.85 -2.28 2.39
N ASP A 74 -2.98 -2.52 1.42
CA ASP A 74 -1.65 -3.04 1.70
C ASP A 74 -0.86 -2.04 2.56
N PRO A 75 -0.42 -2.41 3.78
CA PRO A 75 0.38 -1.54 4.65
C PRO A 75 1.65 -1.01 3.97
N LYS A 76 2.20 -1.75 2.99
CA LYS A 76 3.39 -1.34 2.24
C LYS A 76 3.13 -0.15 1.32
N LYS A 77 1.87 0.13 0.93
CA LYS A 77 1.50 1.28 0.07
C LYS A 77 1.44 2.60 0.84
N LEU A 78 1.22 2.57 2.15
CA LEU A 78 1.15 3.74 3.02
C LEU A 78 2.18 3.63 4.15
N GLN A 79 3.42 4.04 3.85
CA GLN A 79 4.51 4.01 4.83
C GLN A 79 4.63 5.35 5.55
N PHE A 80 4.32 5.36 6.85
CA PHE A 80 4.44 6.53 7.72
C PHE A 80 5.85 6.64 8.34
N GLY A 81 6.89 6.35 7.55
CA GLY A 81 8.29 6.30 8.02
C GLY A 81 8.71 4.97 8.66
N SER A 82 7.80 4.01 8.82
CA SER A 82 8.11 2.65 9.27
C SER A 82 8.81 1.85 8.17
N ARG A 83 9.94 1.20 8.50
CA ARG A 83 10.61 0.26 7.61
C ARG A 83 10.00 -1.13 7.75
N ILE A 84 8.97 -1.42 6.95
CA ILE A 84 8.28 -2.72 6.94
C ILE A 84 9.02 -3.75 6.06
N ASP A 85 9.87 -3.28 5.15
CA ASP A 85 10.60 -4.12 4.19
C ASP A 85 12.04 -3.62 3.97
N LYS A 86 12.94 -4.49 3.51
CA LYS A 86 14.32 -4.12 3.11
C LYS A 86 14.31 -3.04 2.02
N ASN A 87 13.26 -3.02 1.19
CA ASN A 87 13.02 -2.03 0.12
C ASN A 87 12.10 -0.86 0.55
N SER A 88 11.95 -0.60 1.85
CA SER A 88 11.15 0.53 2.33
C SER A 88 11.76 1.86 1.87
N GLY A 89 11.00 2.61 1.07
CA GLY A 89 11.37 3.95 0.61
C GLY A 89 11.31 4.98 1.74
N GLN A 90 11.83 6.18 1.49
CA GLN A 90 11.58 7.31 2.38
C GLN A 90 10.08 7.66 2.37
N ARG A 91 9.58 8.19 3.49
CA ARG A 91 8.20 8.71 3.61
C ARG A 91 7.90 9.64 2.43
N GLU A 92 6.96 9.24 1.57
CA GLU A 92 6.49 10.10 0.48
C GLU A 92 5.48 11.12 1.05
N ASP A 93 5.94 12.33 1.32
CA ASP A 93 5.06 13.47 1.61
C ASP A 93 4.32 13.96 0.35
N TYR A 94 4.85 13.60 -0.83
CA TYR A 94 4.32 13.97 -2.12
C TYR A 94 4.30 12.77 -3.08
N TYR A 95 3.23 12.69 -3.85
CA TYR A 95 2.97 11.67 -4.85
C TYR A 95 2.90 12.31 -6.25
N THR A 96 2.89 11.49 -7.28
CA THR A 96 2.51 11.90 -8.64
C THR A 96 1.30 11.10 -9.08
N VAL A 97 0.42 11.73 -9.86
CA VAL A 97 -0.74 11.04 -10.44
C VAL A 97 -0.25 10.20 -11.62
N LYS A 98 -0.43 8.88 -11.51
CA LYS A 98 -0.08 7.92 -12.56
C LYS A 98 -1.18 7.80 -13.59
N GLU A 99 -2.43 7.76 -13.15
CA GLU A 99 -3.60 7.52 -13.98
C GLU A 99 -4.85 8.15 -13.34
N ILE A 100 -5.75 8.67 -14.17
CA ILE A 100 -7.06 9.17 -13.75
C ILE A 100 -8.10 8.16 -14.23
N ILE A 101 -8.67 7.42 -13.27
CA ILE A 101 -9.64 6.35 -13.53
C ILE A 101 -11.01 7.01 -13.80
N SER A 102 -11.38 7.96 -12.94
CA SER A 102 -12.61 8.74 -13.04
C SER A 102 -12.43 10.14 -12.42
N PRO A 103 -13.37 11.08 -12.60
CA PRO A 103 -13.35 12.37 -11.90
C PRO A 103 -13.28 12.24 -10.38
N GLU A 104 -13.76 11.12 -9.83
CA GLU A 104 -13.70 10.79 -8.40
C GLU A 104 -12.46 9.97 -8.02
N LEU A 105 -11.92 9.14 -8.94
CA LEU A 105 -10.91 8.13 -8.65
C LEU A 105 -9.59 8.38 -9.39
N VAL A 106 -8.50 8.45 -8.62
CA VAL A 106 -7.15 8.70 -9.14
C VAL A 106 -6.17 7.65 -8.62
N ARG A 107 -5.28 7.18 -9.50
CA ARG A 107 -4.17 6.27 -9.14
C ARG A 107 -2.87 7.03 -9.01
N LEU A 108 -2.17 6.84 -7.90
CA LEU A 108 -0.87 7.45 -7.62
C LEU A 108 0.30 6.57 -8.09
N ASN A 109 1.51 7.13 -8.11
CA ASN A 109 2.75 6.45 -8.51
C ASN A 109 3.06 5.18 -7.71
N ASN A 110 2.71 5.15 -6.43
CA ASN A 110 2.84 3.98 -5.56
C ASN A 110 1.76 2.90 -5.80
N GLY A 111 0.88 3.08 -6.79
CA GLY A 111 -0.19 2.14 -7.12
C GLY A 111 -1.42 2.23 -6.20
N LEU A 112 -1.46 3.20 -5.29
CA LEU A 112 -2.63 3.49 -4.46
C LEU A 112 -3.73 4.14 -5.30
N VAL A 113 -4.96 3.65 -5.16
CA VAL A 113 -6.16 4.28 -5.74
C VAL A 113 -6.84 5.08 -4.63
N VAL A 114 -7.14 6.34 -4.90
CA VAL A 114 -7.73 7.27 -3.94
C VAL A 114 -9.00 7.88 -4.52
N ARG A 115 -9.99 8.09 -3.65
CA ARG A 115 -11.26 8.76 -3.94
C ARG A 115 -11.21 10.20 -3.47
N LEU A 116 -11.59 11.13 -4.33
CA LEU A 116 -11.70 12.55 -4.02
C LEU A 116 -12.96 12.80 -3.18
N ILE A 117 -12.77 13.24 -1.93
CA ILE A 117 -13.89 13.56 -1.03
C ILE A 117 -14.71 14.73 -1.59
N GLY A 118 -16.05 14.59 -1.52
CA GLY A 118 -17.01 15.64 -1.83
C GLY A 118 -17.23 15.90 -3.32
N VAL A 119 -16.68 15.05 -4.19
CA VAL A 119 -16.83 15.11 -5.65
C VAL A 119 -17.79 14.02 -6.09
N LYS A 120 -18.77 14.36 -6.93
CA LYS A 120 -19.70 13.43 -7.58
C LYS A 120 -19.65 13.62 -9.10
N GLU A 121 -19.54 12.51 -9.82
CA GLU A 121 -19.45 12.49 -11.28
C GLU A 121 -20.68 13.11 -11.93
N LYS A 122 -20.43 13.84 -13.01
CA LYS A 122 -21.44 14.44 -13.86
C LYS A 122 -21.26 13.88 -15.26
N GLU A 123 -22.13 12.96 -15.65
CA GLU A 123 -21.98 12.17 -16.89
C GLU A 123 -21.70 13.05 -18.12
N SER A 124 -22.39 14.20 -18.22
CA SER A 124 -22.22 15.16 -19.33
C SER A 124 -20.84 15.82 -19.40
N ALA A 125 -20.09 15.87 -18.30
CA ALA A 125 -18.79 16.55 -18.19
C ALA A 125 -17.62 15.61 -17.84
N ASN A 126 -17.86 14.30 -17.74
CA ASN A 126 -16.85 13.33 -17.30
C ASN A 126 -15.54 13.37 -18.12
N GLY A 127 -15.63 13.52 -19.45
CA GLY A 127 -14.46 13.64 -20.31
C GLY A 127 -13.62 14.88 -19.98
N SER A 128 -14.28 16.04 -19.87
CA SER A 128 -13.66 17.32 -19.53
C SER A 128 -13.06 17.31 -18.12
N ALA A 129 -13.74 16.69 -17.15
CA ALA A 129 -13.25 16.53 -15.78
C ALA A 129 -11.96 15.70 -15.71
N LYS A 130 -11.91 14.58 -16.45
CA LYS A 130 -10.69 13.75 -16.58
C LYS A 130 -9.54 14.54 -17.20
N GLN A 131 -9.82 15.26 -18.30
CA GLN A 131 -8.81 16.06 -18.99
C GLN A 131 -8.27 17.17 -18.10
N PHE A 132 -9.15 17.86 -17.37
CA PHE A 132 -8.75 18.89 -16.41
C PHE A 132 -7.84 18.35 -15.30
N LEU A 133 -8.20 17.20 -14.71
CA LEU A 133 -7.35 16.55 -13.73
C LEU A 133 -5.99 16.20 -14.33
N TYR A 134 -5.97 15.68 -15.56
CA TYR A 134 -4.75 15.32 -16.26
C TYR A 134 -3.86 16.55 -16.46
N ASP A 135 -4.40 17.64 -17.00
CA ASP A 135 -3.65 18.86 -17.28
C ASP A 135 -3.14 19.54 -16.01
N LYS A 136 -3.92 19.52 -14.92
CA LYS A 136 -3.50 20.09 -13.63
C LYS A 136 -2.46 19.24 -12.91
N THR A 137 -2.47 17.92 -13.09
CA THR A 137 -1.60 17.00 -12.34
C THR A 137 -0.37 16.55 -13.13
N LYS A 138 -0.37 16.70 -14.46
CA LYS A 138 0.76 16.34 -15.33
C LYS A 138 2.03 17.10 -14.94
N GLY A 139 3.07 16.35 -14.60
CA GLY A 139 4.36 16.92 -14.17
C GLY A 139 4.33 17.60 -12.80
N GLN A 140 3.20 17.56 -12.09
CA GLN A 140 3.05 18.16 -10.77
C GLN A 140 3.07 17.08 -9.69
N LYS A 141 3.54 17.48 -8.50
CA LYS A 141 3.44 16.66 -7.29
C LYS A 141 2.16 17.00 -6.54
N VAL A 142 1.51 15.98 -5.98
CA VAL A 142 0.31 16.11 -5.16
C VAL A 142 0.54 15.58 -3.75
N PHE A 143 -0.22 16.07 -2.78
CA PHE A 143 -0.28 15.52 -1.44
C PHE A 143 -1.75 15.36 -1.00
N MET A 144 -1.96 14.46 -0.04
CA MET A 144 -3.29 14.10 0.44
C MET A 144 -3.54 14.69 1.83
N LYS A 145 -4.78 15.13 2.08
CA LYS A 145 -5.30 15.36 3.43
C LYS A 145 -6.52 14.49 3.66
N TYR A 146 -6.65 13.97 4.87
CA TYR A 146 -7.75 13.10 5.25
C TYR A 146 -8.86 13.90 5.95
N ASP A 147 -10.05 13.31 5.96
CA ASP A 147 -11.17 13.73 6.80
C ASP A 147 -11.48 12.63 7.84
N ASN A 148 -12.58 12.75 8.57
CA ASN A 148 -13.03 11.79 9.58
C ASN A 148 -13.22 10.38 8.99
N GLN A 149 -13.90 10.27 7.85
CA GLN A 149 -14.04 9.01 7.13
C GLN A 149 -12.84 8.78 6.22
N LYS A 150 -12.11 7.69 6.48
CA LYS A 150 -10.87 7.37 5.76
C LYS A 150 -11.05 6.47 4.54
N TYR A 151 -12.09 5.63 4.53
CA TYR A 151 -12.35 4.68 3.44
C TYR A 151 -13.82 4.73 3.02
N ASP A 152 -14.06 4.52 1.74
CA ASP A 152 -15.41 4.29 1.20
C ASP A 152 -15.85 2.82 1.38
N GLU A 153 -17.04 2.50 0.91
CA GLU A 153 -17.61 1.15 0.97
C GLU A 153 -16.83 0.13 0.12
N GLN A 154 -16.12 0.60 -0.91
CA GLN A 154 -15.28 -0.21 -1.78
C GLN A 154 -13.81 -0.28 -1.30
N ASN A 155 -13.52 0.14 -0.06
CA ASN A 155 -12.19 0.20 0.55
C ASN A 155 -11.17 1.12 -0.16
N ASN A 156 -11.61 2.06 -1.00
CA ASN A 156 -10.73 3.10 -1.53
C ASN A 156 -10.44 4.13 -0.44
N LEU A 157 -9.19 4.61 -0.43
CA LEU A 157 -8.76 5.65 0.49
C LEU A 157 -9.38 7.00 0.08
N MET A 158 -10.15 7.61 0.98
CA MET A 158 -10.80 8.89 0.76
C MET A 158 -9.86 10.03 1.15
N CYS A 159 -9.66 11.00 0.27
CA CYS A 159 -8.81 12.15 0.55
C CYS A 159 -9.21 13.45 -0.19
N TYR A 160 -8.72 14.55 0.35
CA TYR A 160 -8.60 15.83 -0.32
C TYR A 160 -7.24 15.90 -1.02
N LEU A 161 -7.25 16.07 -2.34
CA LEU A 161 -6.04 16.12 -3.14
C LEU A 161 -5.61 17.56 -3.37
N TYR A 162 -4.33 17.83 -3.09
CA TYR A 162 -3.73 19.15 -3.27
C TYR A 162 -2.50 19.03 -4.15
N LEU A 163 -2.30 20.00 -5.05
CA LEU A 163 -1.03 20.17 -5.73
C LEU A 163 0.03 20.71 -4.75
N LYS A 164 1.31 20.54 -5.05
CA LYS A 164 2.44 21.03 -4.22
C LYS A 164 2.37 22.53 -3.92
N ASN A 165 1.81 23.32 -4.84
CA ASN A 165 1.54 24.75 -4.67
C ASN A 165 0.31 25.05 -3.79
N LYS A 166 -0.27 24.03 -3.13
CA LYS A 166 -1.47 24.07 -2.29
C LYS A 166 -2.79 24.34 -3.03
N THR A 167 -2.83 24.26 -4.36
CA THR A 167 -4.11 24.28 -5.10
C THR A 167 -4.96 23.08 -4.70
N PHE A 168 -6.19 23.34 -4.26
CA PHE A 168 -7.12 22.31 -3.80
C PHE A 168 -7.92 21.74 -4.99
N LEU A 169 -7.55 20.56 -5.46
CA LEU A 169 -8.10 19.99 -6.70
C LEU A 169 -9.59 19.68 -6.59
N ASN A 170 -10.05 19.08 -5.48
CA ASN A 170 -11.47 18.74 -5.29
C ASN A 170 -12.36 19.98 -5.43
N ALA A 171 -11.99 21.08 -4.77
CA ALA A 171 -12.74 22.34 -4.85
C ALA A 171 -12.64 22.98 -6.24
N HIS A 172 -11.49 22.87 -6.91
CA HIS A 172 -11.29 23.44 -8.24
C HIS A 172 -12.14 22.72 -9.29
N LEU A 173 -12.31 21.40 -9.19
CA LEU A 173 -13.21 20.64 -10.05
C LEU A 173 -14.66 21.13 -9.94
N ILE A 174 -15.16 21.32 -8.71
CA ILE A 174 -16.52 21.80 -8.45
C ILE A 174 -16.66 23.25 -8.93
N LYS A 175 -15.65 24.09 -8.66
CA LYS A 175 -15.63 25.48 -9.11
C LYS A 175 -15.61 25.63 -10.63
N GLU A 176 -15.12 24.66 -11.38
CA GLU A 176 -15.17 24.72 -12.86
C GLU A 176 -16.47 24.09 -13.42
N GLY A 177 -17.40 23.64 -12.56
CA GLY A 177 -18.66 23.03 -12.97
C GLY A 177 -18.50 21.67 -13.66
N LEU A 178 -17.33 21.05 -13.54
CA LEU A 178 -16.98 19.77 -14.17
C LEU A 178 -17.53 18.57 -13.42
N VAL A 179 -17.88 18.75 -12.15
CA VAL A 179 -18.41 17.74 -11.23
C VAL A 179 -19.41 18.40 -10.28
N ASP A 180 -20.31 17.61 -9.72
CA ASP A 180 -21.26 18.08 -8.71
C ASP A 180 -20.72 17.82 -7.30
N PRO A 181 -21.07 18.65 -6.29
CA PRO A 181 -20.72 18.38 -4.91
C PRO A 181 -21.54 17.21 -4.36
N ASP A 182 -20.90 16.34 -3.58
CA ASP A 182 -21.62 15.29 -2.84
C ASP A 182 -22.48 15.91 -1.72
N THR A 183 -23.79 15.63 -1.78
CA THR A 183 -24.78 16.11 -0.82
C THR A 183 -25.13 15.07 0.25
N GLU A 184 -24.79 13.80 0.04
CA GLU A 184 -25.16 12.68 0.91
C GLU A 184 -24.17 12.56 2.07
N ALA A 185 -22.88 12.51 1.77
CA ALA A 185 -21.84 12.36 2.79
C ALA A 185 -21.68 13.63 3.65
N ASP A 186 -21.29 13.46 4.92
CA ASP A 186 -20.88 14.56 5.78
C ASP A 186 -19.36 14.66 5.85
N PHE A 187 -18.83 15.84 5.52
CA PHE A 187 -17.39 16.09 5.43
C PHE A 187 -17.08 17.55 5.69
N LYS A 188 -15.85 17.82 6.14
CA LYS A 188 -15.42 19.14 6.66
C LYS A 188 -15.68 20.31 5.72
N TYR A 189 -15.57 20.12 4.41
CA TYR A 189 -15.72 21.18 3.41
C TYR A 189 -17.08 21.19 2.70
N LYS A 190 -18.10 20.48 3.19
CA LYS A 190 -19.42 20.37 2.55
C LYS A 190 -20.06 21.71 2.20
N ASN A 191 -20.20 22.60 3.18
CA ASN A 191 -20.77 23.94 2.97
C ASN A 191 -19.99 24.76 1.94
N LYS A 192 -18.66 24.63 1.92
CA LYS A 192 -17.81 25.32 0.94
C LYS A 192 -18.03 24.78 -0.49
N PHE A 193 -18.22 23.48 -0.63
CA PHE A 193 -18.44 22.84 -1.93
C PHE A 193 -19.81 23.21 -2.49
N LEU A 194 -20.84 23.22 -1.64
CA LEU A 194 -22.17 23.70 -2.00
C LEU A 194 -22.15 25.16 -2.46
N SER A 195 -21.48 26.05 -1.71
CA SER A 195 -21.39 27.46 -2.09
C SER A 195 -20.66 27.68 -3.42
N LEU A 196 -19.60 26.90 -3.67
CA LEU A 196 -18.84 27.00 -4.94
C LEU A 196 -19.69 26.58 -6.14
N ASN A 197 -20.57 25.60 -5.97
CA ASN A 197 -21.47 25.16 -7.03
C ASN A 197 -22.55 26.20 -7.34
N SER A 198 -23.12 26.84 -6.31
CA SER A 198 -24.13 27.90 -6.48
C SER A 198 -23.58 29.12 -7.23
N SER A 199 -22.32 29.52 -7.00
CA SER A 199 -21.72 30.69 -7.66
C SER A 199 -21.42 30.50 -9.15
N ASN A 200 -21.50 29.27 -9.67
CA ASN A 200 -21.32 28.97 -11.10
C ASN A 200 -22.63 28.93 -11.89
N GLY A 201 -23.77 28.96 -11.19
CA GLY A 201 -25.11 28.97 -11.79
C GLY A 201 -25.66 30.37 -12.05
N GLU A 202 -24.92 31.42 -11.70
CA GLU A 202 -25.17 32.84 -12.03
C GLU A 202 -24.23 33.30 -13.14
#